data_AF-A0A6L6DZ80-F1
#
_entry.id   AF-A0A6L6DZ80-F1
#
_cell.length_a   1.000
_cell.length_b   1.000
_cell.length_c   1.000
_cell.angle_alpha   90.00
_cell.angle_beta   90.00
_cell.angle_gamma   90.00
#
_symmetry.space_group_name_H-M   'P 1'
#
loop_
_entity.id
_entity.type
_entity.pdbx_description
1 polymer ?
#
loop_
_entity_poly.entity_id
_entity_poly.type
_entity_poly.pdbx_seq_one_letter_code
_entity_poly.pdbx_strand_id
1 'polypeptide(L)'
;MGIRRIELTNFRVYQHAIIELDPGVTAIIGRNAQGKTSLAEAMSYLSTLQSFRGVPNDALVREGEDSAYVRALIVHDDGREILVEAEINRAGRNKVLVNKQKLARVRDLLGVFRSTVFAPTDLQLVYEGPSVRRDMLDDALVALAPKNDALRLEVDRIIRQRNVLLKQSNGRLTDDIETTLDVWDQQFAIKGAQLGEARAKLVARLSPFVSEAYEALATEP
;
A
#
# COMPACT_ATOMS: atom_id res chain seq x y z
N MET A 1 3.10 19.11 3.05
CA MET A 1 2.57 18.55 1.78
C MET A 1 1.14 18.12 2.00
N GLY A 2 0.21 18.39 1.08
CA GLY A 2 -1.19 18.01 1.22
C GLY A 2 -1.97 18.07 -0.11
N ILE A 3 -3.16 17.48 -0.13
CA ILE A 3 -4.07 17.58 -1.27
C ILE A 3 -4.80 18.94 -1.18
N ARG A 4 -4.68 19.77 -2.21
CA ARG A 4 -5.42 21.04 -2.35
C ARG A 4 -6.77 20.84 -3.01
N ARG A 5 -6.83 19.92 -3.97
CA ARG A 5 -8.05 19.60 -4.72
C ARG A 5 -8.09 18.13 -5.02
N ILE A 6 -9.26 17.51 -4.89
CA ILE A 6 -9.53 16.15 -5.37
C ILE A 6 -10.78 16.12 -6.24
N GLU A 7 -10.70 15.42 -7.36
CA GLU A 7 -11.79 15.17 -8.29
C GLU A 7 -12.01 13.66 -8.42
N LEU A 8 -13.27 13.25 -8.32
CA LEU A 8 -13.71 11.86 -8.38
C LEU A 8 -14.74 11.72 -9.49
N THR A 9 -14.57 10.71 -10.34
CA THR A 9 -15.56 10.32 -11.35
C THR A 9 -15.76 8.82 -11.26
N ASN A 10 -17.01 8.38 -11.12
CA ASN A 10 -17.39 6.96 -11.03
C ASN A 10 -16.62 6.15 -9.97
N PHE A 11 -16.12 6.81 -8.92
CA PHE A 11 -15.38 6.17 -7.83
C PHE A 11 -16.32 5.83 -6.67
N ARG A 12 -16.51 4.53 -6.39
CA ARG A 12 -17.43 4.03 -5.36
C ARG A 12 -18.84 4.63 -5.53
N VAL A 13 -19.28 5.40 -4.55
CA VAL A 13 -20.60 6.05 -4.52
C VAL A 13 -20.63 7.40 -5.24
N TYR A 14 -19.48 7.93 -5.66
CA TYR A 14 -19.39 9.20 -6.37
C TYR A 14 -19.61 8.97 -7.88
N GLN A 15 -20.61 9.64 -8.44
CA GLN A 15 -20.74 9.78 -9.90
C GLN A 15 -19.77 10.84 -10.40
N HIS A 16 -19.82 12.04 -9.82
CA HIS A 16 -18.84 13.10 -9.99
C HIS A 16 -18.75 13.94 -8.72
N ALA A 17 -17.54 14.35 -8.33
CA ALA A 17 -17.33 15.31 -7.24
C ALA A 17 -16.01 16.05 -7.44
N ILE A 18 -16.00 17.35 -7.11
CA ILE A 18 -14.79 18.17 -7.00
C ILE A 18 -14.79 18.79 -5.61
N ILE A 19 -13.71 18.59 -4.87
CA ILE A 19 -13.56 19.04 -3.49
C ILE A 19 -12.26 19.81 -3.37
N GLU A 20 -12.35 21.07 -2.96
CA GLU A 20 -11.21 21.90 -2.56
C GLU A 20 -10.97 21.72 -1.06
N LEU A 21 -9.71 21.65 -0.66
CA LEU A 21 -9.26 21.43 0.71
C LEU A 21 -8.31 22.54 1.12
N ASP A 22 -8.52 23.07 2.31
CA ASP A 22 -7.61 24.01 2.94
C ASP A 22 -6.52 23.29 3.74
N PRO A 23 -5.36 23.94 3.95
CA PRO A 23 -4.34 23.41 4.85
C PRO A 23 -4.90 23.18 6.26
N GLY A 24 -4.44 22.11 6.91
CA GLY A 24 -4.82 21.78 8.28
C GLY A 24 -5.89 20.69 8.35
N VAL A 25 -6.77 20.81 9.35
CA VAL A 25 -7.77 19.77 9.66
C VAL A 25 -9.04 20.02 8.86
N THR A 26 -9.43 19.04 8.03
CA THR A 26 -10.73 19.03 7.35
C THR A 26 -11.63 17.98 7.98
N ALA A 27 -12.81 18.40 8.48
CA ALA A 27 -13.84 17.49 8.98
C ALA A 27 -14.88 17.20 7.89
N ILE A 28 -15.05 15.91 7.55
CA ILE A 28 -16.04 15.45 6.55
C ILE A 28 -17.23 14.85 7.30
N ILE A 29 -18.36 15.54 7.30
CA ILE A 29 -19.53 15.20 8.13
C ILE A 29 -20.69 14.78 7.22
N GLY A 30 -21.49 13.83 7.70
CA GLY A 30 -22.68 13.35 6.99
C GLY A 30 -23.18 12.03 7.55
N ARG A 31 -24.35 11.59 7.08
CA ARG A 31 -24.92 10.28 7.45
C ARG A 31 -24.00 9.13 7.00
N ASN A 32 -24.20 7.95 7.59
CA ASN A 32 -23.51 6.74 7.14
C ASN A 32 -23.80 6.44 5.67
N ALA A 33 -22.88 5.75 5.00
CA ALA A 33 -22.93 5.43 3.57
C ALA A 33 -22.94 6.61 2.57
N GLN A 34 -22.77 7.86 3.02
CA GLN A 34 -22.70 9.05 2.16
C GLN A 34 -21.32 9.29 1.50
N GLY A 35 -20.45 8.27 1.46
CA GLY A 35 -19.16 8.37 0.77
C GLY A 35 -17.99 8.96 1.57
N LYS A 36 -18.16 9.33 2.84
CA LYS A 36 -17.07 9.84 3.70
C LYS A 36 -15.80 8.97 3.66
N THR A 37 -15.95 7.68 3.92
CA THR A 37 -14.85 6.71 3.89
C THR A 37 -14.36 6.45 2.46
N SER A 38 -15.21 6.65 1.44
CA SER A 38 -14.82 6.51 0.03
C SER A 38 -13.95 7.68 -0.42
N LEU A 39 -14.19 8.89 0.10
CA LEU A 39 -13.33 10.05 -0.14
C LEU A 39 -11.95 9.87 0.50
N ALA A 40 -11.89 9.43 1.76
CA ALA A 40 -10.62 9.07 2.41
C ALA A 40 -9.89 7.95 1.65
N GLU A 41 -10.64 6.97 1.12
CA GLU A 41 -10.08 5.89 0.30
C GLU A 41 -9.50 6.41 -1.01
N ALA A 42 -10.16 7.34 -1.69
CA ALA A 42 -9.63 7.96 -2.90
C ALA A 42 -8.33 8.72 -2.63
N MET A 43 -8.27 9.48 -1.52
CA MET A 43 -7.05 10.19 -1.11
C MET A 43 -5.89 9.22 -0.86
N SER A 44 -6.13 8.18 -0.05
CA SER A 44 -5.09 7.18 0.26
C SER A 44 -4.67 6.39 -0.99
N TYR A 45 -5.63 6.02 -1.84
CA TYR A 45 -5.36 5.29 -3.08
C TYR A 45 -4.36 6.01 -3.98
N LEU A 46 -4.35 7.35 -4.04
CA LEU A 46 -3.35 8.09 -4.82
C LEU A 46 -1.90 7.97 -4.30
N SER A 47 -1.71 7.53 -3.05
CA SER A 47 -0.38 7.29 -2.47
C SER A 47 0.10 5.85 -2.61
N THR A 48 -0.81 4.87 -2.61
CA THR A 48 -0.49 3.43 -2.55
C THR A 48 -0.94 2.61 -3.76
N LEU A 49 -1.90 3.13 -4.54
CA LEU A 49 -2.63 2.42 -5.59
C LEU A 49 -3.37 1.17 -5.10
N GLN A 50 -3.71 1.16 -3.81
CA GLN A 50 -4.41 0.06 -3.15
C GLN A 50 -5.51 0.62 -2.26
N SER A 51 -6.61 -0.13 -2.14
CA SER A 51 -7.63 0.16 -1.14
C SER A 51 -7.09 -0.18 0.26
N PHE A 52 -7.18 0.76 1.20
CA PHE A 52 -6.91 0.45 2.61
C PHE A 52 -7.94 -0.53 3.22
N ARG A 53 -9.05 -0.82 2.52
CA ARG A 53 -10.03 -1.84 2.93
C ARG A 53 -9.67 -3.23 2.42
N GLY A 54 -8.56 -3.37 1.68
CA GLY A 54 -8.11 -4.65 1.11
C GLY A 54 -8.99 -5.19 -0.01
N VAL A 55 -9.88 -4.38 -0.59
CA VAL A 55 -10.73 -4.81 -1.71
C VAL A 55 -9.99 -4.72 -3.04
N PRO A 56 -10.34 -5.56 -4.04
CA PRO A 56 -9.80 -5.44 -5.39
C PRO A 56 -10.23 -4.14 -6.08
N ASN A 57 -9.50 -3.76 -7.13
CA ASN A 57 -9.67 -2.47 -7.81
C ASN A 57 -11.02 -2.32 -8.52
N ASP A 58 -11.61 -3.41 -9.01
CA ASP A 58 -12.94 -3.42 -9.63
C ASP A 58 -14.03 -2.99 -8.65
N ALA A 59 -13.89 -3.31 -7.36
CA ALA A 59 -14.79 -2.85 -6.30
C ALA A 59 -14.68 -1.33 -6.01
N LEU A 60 -13.66 -0.65 -6.52
CA LEU A 60 -13.53 0.81 -6.45
C LEU A 60 -14.32 1.52 -7.54
N VAL A 61 -14.68 0.80 -8.62
CA VAL A 61 -15.45 1.34 -9.73
C VAL A 61 -16.94 1.31 -9.39
N ARG A 62 -17.62 2.42 -9.65
CA ARG A 62 -19.07 2.54 -9.47
C ARG A 62 -19.81 1.44 -10.25
N GLU A 63 -20.89 0.93 -9.66
CA GLU A 63 -21.74 -0.04 -10.32
C GLU A 63 -22.32 0.50 -11.64
N GLY A 64 -22.30 -0.34 -12.69
CA GLY A 64 -22.71 0.05 -14.04
C GLY A 64 -21.63 0.73 -14.88
N GLU A 65 -20.48 1.07 -14.29
CA GLU A 65 -19.39 1.76 -14.98
C GLU A 65 -18.19 0.84 -15.23
N ASP A 66 -17.47 1.08 -16.33
CA ASP A 66 -16.27 0.30 -16.71
C ASP A 66 -14.98 0.85 -16.09
N SER A 67 -14.96 2.13 -15.73
CA SER A 67 -13.79 2.80 -15.16
C SER A 67 -14.16 3.90 -14.16
N ALA A 68 -13.21 4.19 -13.26
CA ALA A 68 -13.27 5.27 -12.30
C ALA A 68 -12.01 6.14 -12.41
N TYR A 69 -12.15 7.43 -12.09
CA TYR A 69 -11.05 8.38 -12.11
C TYR A 69 -10.92 9.06 -10.75
N VAL A 70 -9.69 9.11 -10.25
CA VAL A 70 -9.30 9.90 -9.08
C VAL A 70 -8.18 10.84 -9.52
N ARG A 71 -8.40 12.14 -9.40
CA ARG A 71 -7.41 13.17 -9.73
C ARG A 71 -7.19 14.05 -8.50
N ALA A 72 -5.94 14.33 -8.16
CA ALA A 72 -5.65 15.30 -7.10
C ALA A 72 -4.51 16.25 -7.48
N LEU A 73 -4.66 17.49 -7.02
CA LEU A 73 -3.59 18.48 -6.99
C LEU A 73 -2.93 18.41 -5.61
N ILE A 74 -1.67 17.97 -5.58
CA ILE A 74 -0.86 17.88 -4.36
C ILE A 74 0.08 19.07 -4.30
N VAL A 75 0.12 19.74 -3.16
CA VAL A 75 0.99 20.89 -2.89
C VAL A 75 2.05 20.48 -1.87
N HIS A 76 3.32 20.63 -2.24
CA HIS A 76 4.47 20.40 -1.36
C HIS A 76 4.76 21.62 -0.47
N ASP A 77 5.60 21.43 0.55
CA ASP A 77 5.96 22.50 1.50
C ASP A 77 6.77 23.63 0.85
N ASP A 78 7.44 23.36 -0.27
CA ASP A 78 8.14 24.34 -1.11
C ASP A 78 7.20 25.06 -2.10
N GLY A 79 5.89 24.82 -2.03
CA GLY A 79 4.87 25.40 -2.92
C GLY A 79 4.74 24.72 -4.28
N ARG A 80 5.53 23.69 -4.56
CA ARG A 80 5.45 22.94 -5.82
C ARG A 80 4.14 22.17 -5.90
N GLU A 81 3.46 22.30 -7.03
CA GLU A 81 2.23 21.57 -7.32
C GLU A 81 2.52 20.35 -8.20
N ILE A 82 1.91 19.22 -7.85
CA ILE A 82 1.96 17.98 -8.63
C ILE A 82 0.55 17.48 -8.87
N LEU A 83 0.23 17.26 -10.14
CA LEU A 83 -1.03 16.62 -10.52
C LEU A 83 -0.84 15.10 -10.54
N VAL A 84 -1.64 14.38 -9.76
CA VAL A 84 -1.69 12.91 -9.80
C VAL A 84 -3.06 12.48 -10.28
N GLU A 85 -3.09 11.54 -11.22
CA GLU A 85 -4.30 11.06 -11.87
C GLU A 85 -4.26 9.54 -11.92
N ALA A 86 -5.31 8.89 -11.44
CA ALA A 86 -5.46 7.45 -11.49
C ALA A 86 -6.76 7.08 -12.21
N GLU A 87 -6.62 6.32 -13.29
CA GLU A 87 -7.68 5.61 -13.99
C GLU A 87 -7.70 4.17 -13.45
N ILE A 88 -8.84 3.78 -12.90
CA ILE A 88 -9.09 2.48 -12.29
C ILE A 88 -10.08 1.75 -13.18
N ASN A 89 -9.64 0.66 -13.78
CA ASN A 89 -10.47 -0.10 -14.72
C ASN A 89 -11.07 -1.31 -14.01
N ARG A 90 -12.36 -1.57 -14.24
CA ARG A 90 -13.07 -2.74 -13.71
C ARG A 90 -12.44 -4.04 -14.22
N ALA A 91 -11.98 -4.01 -15.47
CA ALA A 91 -11.20 -5.07 -16.08
C ALA A 91 -9.98 -4.48 -16.81
N GLY A 92 -8.85 -5.19 -16.75
CA GLY A 92 -7.62 -4.75 -17.40
C GLY A 92 -6.67 -4.00 -16.46
N ARG A 93 -5.81 -3.16 -17.05
CA ARG A 93 -4.74 -2.48 -16.31
C ARG A 93 -5.17 -1.07 -15.91
N ASN A 94 -4.90 -0.72 -14.66
CA ASN A 94 -4.99 0.65 -14.19
C ASN A 94 -3.87 1.50 -14.80
N LYS A 95 -4.14 2.80 -14.91
CA LYS A 95 -3.18 3.78 -15.44
C LYS A 95 -3.05 4.92 -14.45
N VAL A 96 -1.81 5.31 -14.17
CA VAL A 96 -1.52 6.43 -13.27
C VAL A 96 -0.61 7.41 -14.00
N LEU A 97 -0.94 8.68 -13.88
CA LEU A 97 -0.16 9.79 -14.39
C LEU A 97 0.31 10.68 -13.25
N VAL A 98 1.56 11.14 -13.32
CA VAL A 98 2.11 12.18 -12.47
C VAL A 98 2.56 13.30 -13.40
N ASN A 99 2.01 14.50 -13.25
CA ASN A 99 2.19 15.62 -14.18
C ASN A 99 1.98 15.20 -15.64
N LYS A 100 0.89 14.46 -15.90
CA LYS A 100 0.50 13.91 -17.21
C LYS A 100 1.48 12.89 -17.80
N GLN A 101 2.54 12.52 -17.09
CA GLN A 101 3.47 11.47 -17.50
C GLN A 101 3.10 10.15 -16.84
N LYS A 102 3.17 9.05 -17.61
CA LYS A 102 2.83 7.73 -17.10
C LYS A 102 3.78 7.33 -15.97
N LEU A 103 3.21 6.95 -14.83
CA LEU A 103 3.96 6.40 -13.71
C LEU A 103 4.63 5.07 -14.13
N ALA A 104 5.95 4.99 -13.96
CA ALA A 104 6.71 3.79 -14.30
C ALA A 104 6.63 2.72 -13.21
N ARG A 105 6.74 3.13 -11.93
CA ARG A 105 6.74 2.22 -10.77
C ARG A 105 5.92 2.82 -9.64
N VAL A 106 5.17 1.98 -8.94
CA VAL A 106 4.28 2.40 -7.82
C VAL A 106 5.05 3.15 -6.74
N ARG A 107 6.23 2.66 -6.35
CA ARG A 107 7.09 3.28 -5.33
C ARG A 107 7.52 4.71 -5.64
N ASP A 108 7.46 5.15 -6.90
CA ASP A 108 7.81 6.52 -7.26
C ASP A 108 6.77 7.52 -6.72
N LEU A 109 5.55 7.05 -6.39
CA LEU A 109 4.52 7.85 -5.70
C LEU A 109 4.93 8.24 -4.26
N LEU A 110 5.81 7.49 -3.62
CA LEU A 110 6.30 7.82 -2.27
C LEU A 110 7.07 9.15 -2.23
N GLY A 111 7.58 9.62 -3.38
CA GLY A 111 8.18 10.95 -3.52
C GLY A 111 7.19 12.06 -3.83
N VAL A 112 5.95 11.70 -4.19
CA VAL A 112 4.90 12.62 -4.66
C VAL A 112 3.88 12.90 -3.56
N PHE A 113 3.31 11.86 -2.97
CA PHE A 113 2.31 12.00 -1.91
C PHE A 113 2.39 10.81 -0.95
N ARG A 114 2.39 11.11 0.35
CA ARG A 114 2.40 10.13 1.43
C ARG A 114 1.17 10.36 2.26
N SER A 115 0.48 9.28 2.57
CA SER A 115 -0.65 9.29 3.48
C SER A 115 -0.53 8.17 4.50
N THR A 116 -1.09 8.39 5.68
CA THR A 116 -1.31 7.36 6.69
C THR A 116 -2.80 7.35 6.98
N VAL A 117 -3.39 6.15 6.95
CA VAL A 117 -4.81 5.96 7.24
C VAL A 117 -4.92 5.34 8.61
N PHE A 118 -5.77 5.93 9.44
CA PHE A 118 -6.25 5.33 10.67
C PHE A 118 -7.68 4.83 10.41
N ALA A 119 -7.87 3.53 10.45
CA ALA A 119 -9.14 2.88 10.13
C ALA A 119 -9.54 1.87 11.22
N PRO A 120 -10.85 1.60 11.41
CA PRO A 120 -11.29 0.56 12.33
C PRO A 120 -10.70 -0.84 12.04
N THR A 121 -10.31 -1.09 10.79
CA THR A 121 -9.66 -2.33 10.36
C THR A 121 -8.24 -2.49 10.91
N ASP A 122 -7.61 -1.44 11.43
CA ASP A 122 -6.24 -1.50 11.96
C ASP A 122 -6.14 -2.43 13.18
N LEU A 123 -7.26 -2.68 13.88
CA LEU A 123 -7.33 -3.68 14.95
C LEU A 123 -6.97 -5.10 14.48
N GLN A 124 -7.08 -5.40 13.18
CA GLN A 124 -6.63 -6.66 12.59
C GLN A 124 -5.15 -6.94 12.89
N LEU A 125 -4.31 -5.90 13.04
CA LEU A 125 -2.90 -6.09 13.42
C LEU A 125 -2.74 -6.84 14.74
N VAL A 126 -3.72 -6.71 15.65
CA VAL A 126 -3.71 -7.32 16.98
C VAL A 126 -4.21 -8.76 16.95
N TYR A 127 -5.39 -9.00 16.35
CA TYR A 127 -6.07 -10.29 16.47
C TYR A 127 -5.96 -11.21 15.23
N GLU A 128 -5.57 -10.70 14.06
CA GLU A 128 -5.40 -11.53 12.86
C GLU A 128 -4.05 -12.27 12.82
N GLY A 129 -3.92 -13.13 11.81
CA GLY A 129 -2.72 -13.92 11.58
C GLY A 129 -1.44 -13.11 11.26
N PRO A 130 -0.27 -13.75 11.28
CA PRO A 130 1.02 -13.10 11.05
C PRO A 130 1.19 -12.42 9.68
N SER A 131 0.37 -12.75 8.68
CA SER A 131 0.42 -12.12 7.35
C SER A 131 0.18 -10.62 7.45
N VAL A 132 -0.88 -10.19 8.16
CA VAL A 132 -1.25 -8.78 8.29
C VAL A 132 -0.12 -7.95 8.89
N ARG A 133 0.54 -8.48 9.93
CA ARG A 133 1.70 -7.83 10.55
C ARG A 133 2.92 -7.77 9.63
N ARG A 134 3.17 -8.80 8.82
CA ARG A 134 4.28 -8.79 7.84
C ARG A 134 4.03 -7.78 6.73
N ASP A 135 2.80 -7.71 6.22
CA ASP A 135 2.43 -6.76 5.18
C ASP A 135 2.60 -5.33 5.68
N MET A 136 2.12 -5.02 6.90
CA MET A 136 2.33 -3.71 7.53
C MET A 136 3.82 -3.35 7.71
N LEU A 137 4.65 -4.30 8.18
CA LEU A 137 6.09 -4.07 8.32
C LEU A 137 6.78 -3.84 6.97
N ASP A 138 6.38 -4.57 5.95
CA ASP A 138 6.92 -4.44 4.59
C ASP A 138 6.55 -3.10 3.97
N ASP A 139 5.29 -2.69 4.08
CA ASP A 139 4.81 -1.39 3.60
C ASP A 139 5.55 -0.26 4.31
N ALA A 140 5.72 -0.35 5.63
CA ALA A 140 6.48 0.62 6.41
C ALA A 140 7.97 0.66 6.00
N LEU A 141 8.60 -0.51 5.77
CA LEU A 141 9.99 -0.57 5.28
C LEU A 141 10.17 0.12 3.93
N VAL A 142 9.23 -0.08 3.02
CA VAL A 142 9.25 0.52 1.68
C VAL A 142 8.96 2.02 1.75
N ALA A 143 8.01 2.45 2.57
CA ALA A 143 7.68 3.85 2.79
C ALA A 143 8.86 4.65 3.37
N LEU A 144 9.64 4.03 4.27
CA LEU A 144 10.85 4.64 4.83
C LEU A 144 12.01 4.68 3.84
N ALA A 145 12.19 3.61 3.07
CA ALA A 145 13.27 3.50 2.09
C ALA A 145 12.83 2.69 0.85
N PRO A 146 12.48 3.36 -0.26
CA PRO A 146 11.93 2.70 -1.46
C PRO A 146 12.81 1.59 -2.06
N LYS A 147 14.11 1.59 -1.76
CA LYS A 147 15.04 0.51 -2.15
C LYS A 147 14.67 -0.86 -1.58
N ASN A 148 13.97 -0.90 -0.44
CA ASN A 148 13.57 -2.14 0.22
C ASN A 148 12.51 -2.92 -0.58
N ASP A 149 11.79 -2.26 -1.49
CA ASP A 149 10.80 -2.89 -2.37
C ASP A 149 11.45 -3.97 -3.26
N ALA A 150 12.65 -3.69 -3.79
CA ALA A 150 13.39 -4.64 -4.60
C ALA A 150 13.79 -5.88 -3.78
N LEU A 151 14.25 -5.70 -2.54
CA LEU A 151 14.62 -6.81 -1.65
C LEU A 151 13.40 -7.68 -1.32
N ARG A 152 12.26 -7.07 -0.97
CA ARG A 152 11.02 -7.78 -0.67
C ARG A 152 10.55 -8.62 -1.87
N LEU A 153 10.49 -8.01 -3.06
CA LEU A 153 10.07 -8.69 -4.29
C LEU A 153 11.02 -9.83 -4.69
N GLU A 154 12.32 -9.67 -4.42
CA GLU A 154 13.32 -10.71 -4.66
C GLU A 154 13.10 -11.92 -3.75
N VAL A 155 12.87 -11.71 -2.44
CA VAL A 155 12.54 -12.78 -1.49
C VAL A 155 11.24 -13.47 -1.88
N ASP A 156 10.18 -12.73 -2.22
CA ASP A 156 8.90 -13.30 -2.67
C ASP A 156 9.08 -14.17 -3.92
N ARG A 157 9.91 -13.72 -4.87
CA ARG A 157 10.23 -14.46 -6.09
C ARG A 157 10.96 -15.76 -5.76
N ILE A 158 11.98 -15.72 -4.90
CA ILE A 158 12.76 -16.91 -4.50
C ILE A 158 11.84 -17.96 -3.88
N ILE A 159 11.03 -17.57 -2.88
CA ILE A 159 10.08 -18.47 -2.22
C ILE A 159 9.10 -19.07 -3.24
N ARG A 160 8.58 -18.25 -4.17
CA ARG A 160 7.64 -18.72 -5.20
C ARG A 160 8.28 -19.73 -6.13
N GLN A 161 9.47 -19.45 -6.65
CA GLN A 161 10.18 -20.37 -7.57
C GLN A 161 10.53 -21.68 -6.87
N ARG A 162 11.02 -21.62 -5.64
CA ARG A 162 11.27 -22.79 -4.80
C ARG A 162 10.01 -23.63 -4.60
N ASN A 163 8.89 -23.00 -4.26
CA ASN A 163 7.62 -23.70 -4.05
C ASN A 163 7.07 -24.33 -5.35
N VAL A 164 7.28 -23.68 -6.51
CA VAL A 164 6.92 -24.27 -7.82
C VAL A 164 7.76 -25.51 -8.09
N LEU A 165 9.08 -25.44 -7.88
CA LEU A 165 9.98 -26.58 -8.08
C LEU A 165 9.60 -27.76 -7.18
N LEU A 166 9.32 -27.50 -5.90
CA LEU A 166 8.86 -28.53 -4.96
C LEU A 166 7.54 -29.18 -5.41
N LYS A 167 6.59 -28.40 -5.91
CA LYS A 167 5.33 -28.94 -6.45
C LYS A 167 5.57 -29.79 -7.70
N GLN A 168 6.44 -29.33 -8.61
CA GLN A 168 6.77 -30.05 -9.84
C GLN A 168 7.56 -31.34 -9.58
N SER A 169 8.35 -31.38 -8.51
CA SER A 169 9.09 -32.57 -8.09
C SER A 169 8.16 -33.75 -7.77
N ASN A 170 6.90 -33.48 -7.37
CA ASN A 170 5.91 -34.48 -6.96
C ASN A 170 6.47 -35.51 -5.96
N GLY A 171 7.33 -35.05 -5.04
CA GLY A 171 7.99 -35.88 -4.02
C GLY A 171 9.22 -36.65 -4.50
N ARG A 172 9.70 -36.43 -5.74
CA ARG A 172 10.92 -37.04 -6.27
C ARG A 172 12.06 -36.04 -6.23
N LEU A 173 13.15 -36.43 -5.56
CA LEU A 173 14.38 -35.62 -5.48
C LEU A 173 15.42 -36.21 -6.44
N THR A 174 15.44 -35.74 -7.68
CA THR A 174 16.53 -36.05 -8.62
C THR A 174 17.69 -35.08 -8.40
N ASP A 175 18.91 -35.47 -8.77
CA ASP A 175 20.12 -34.66 -8.60
C ASP A 175 19.97 -33.23 -9.15
N ASP A 176 19.32 -33.07 -10.30
CA ASP A 176 19.03 -31.75 -10.91
C ASP A 176 18.09 -30.90 -10.04
N ILE A 177 17.09 -31.52 -9.43
CA ILE A 177 16.11 -30.82 -8.57
C ILE A 177 16.80 -30.42 -7.26
N GLU A 178 17.58 -31.33 -6.67
CA GLU A 178 18.36 -31.07 -5.46
C GLU A 178 19.32 -29.90 -5.67
N THR A 179 20.13 -29.95 -6.74
CA THR A 179 21.06 -28.87 -7.10
C THR A 179 20.34 -27.53 -7.30
N THR A 180 19.16 -27.55 -7.94
CA THR A 180 18.37 -26.32 -8.13
C THR A 180 17.77 -25.80 -6.82
N LEU A 181 17.34 -26.70 -5.93
CA LEU A 181 16.87 -26.33 -4.58
C LEU A 181 17.99 -25.70 -3.76
N ASP A 182 19.20 -26.24 -3.80
CA ASP A 182 20.36 -25.70 -3.09
C ASP A 182 20.66 -24.26 -3.52
N VAL A 183 20.57 -23.97 -4.82
CA VAL A 183 20.73 -22.61 -5.35
C VAL A 183 19.65 -21.67 -4.78
N TRP A 184 18.39 -22.11 -4.73
CA TRP A 184 17.32 -21.30 -4.14
C TRP A 184 17.47 -21.13 -2.63
N ASP A 185 17.91 -22.16 -1.92
CA ASP A 185 18.12 -22.14 -0.47
C ASP A 185 19.26 -21.19 -0.11
N GLN A 186 20.36 -21.19 -0.86
CA GLN A 186 21.44 -20.24 -0.68
C GLN A 186 20.97 -18.79 -0.93
N GLN A 187 20.22 -18.55 -2.00
CA GLN A 187 19.67 -17.22 -2.28
C GLN A 187 18.68 -16.78 -1.19
N PHE A 188 17.83 -17.69 -0.72
CA PHE A 188 16.85 -17.40 0.33
C PHE A 188 17.54 -17.11 1.66
N ALA A 189 18.58 -17.87 2.03
CA ALA A 189 19.34 -17.62 3.24
C ALA A 189 19.93 -16.20 3.25
N ILE A 190 20.52 -15.77 2.13
CA ILE A 190 21.14 -14.43 2.02
C ILE A 190 20.07 -13.33 2.04
N LYS A 191 19.08 -13.39 1.13
CA LYS A 191 18.09 -12.31 0.95
C LYS A 191 17.06 -12.29 2.07
N GLY A 192 16.65 -13.47 2.54
CA GLY A 192 15.76 -13.64 3.68
C GLY A 192 16.38 -13.10 4.97
N ALA A 193 17.68 -13.35 5.22
CA ALA A 193 18.37 -12.77 6.38
C ALA A 193 18.42 -11.23 6.30
N GLN A 194 18.72 -10.66 5.12
CA GLN A 194 18.71 -9.20 4.92
C GLN A 194 17.33 -8.59 5.20
N LEU A 195 16.25 -9.21 4.70
CA LEU A 195 14.89 -8.73 4.95
C LEU A 195 14.50 -8.90 6.42
N GLY A 196 14.86 -10.02 7.03
CA GLY A 196 14.63 -10.29 8.46
C GLY A 196 15.32 -9.27 9.35
N GLU A 197 16.58 -8.94 9.07
CA GLU A 197 17.34 -7.92 9.79
C GLU A 197 16.72 -6.52 9.63
N ALA A 198 16.29 -6.17 8.40
CA ALA A 198 15.61 -4.90 8.15
C ALA A 198 14.30 -4.79 8.96
N ARG A 199 13.48 -5.85 8.99
CA ARG A 199 12.26 -5.92 9.80
C ARG A 199 12.56 -5.81 11.29
N ALA A 200 13.56 -6.54 11.79
CA ALA A 200 13.95 -6.49 13.20
C ALA A 200 14.39 -5.08 13.63
N LYS A 201 15.19 -4.41 12.80
CA LYS A 201 15.59 -3.01 13.02
C LYS A 201 14.39 -2.07 13.02
N LEU A 202 13.43 -2.27 12.12
CA LEU A 202 12.20 -1.46 12.10
C LEU A 202 11.38 -1.67 13.38
N VAL A 203 11.16 -2.91 13.80
CA VAL A 203 10.43 -3.22 15.04
C VAL A 203 11.12 -2.56 16.23
N ALA A 204 12.44 -2.70 16.37
CA ALA A 204 13.18 -2.06 17.46
C ALA A 204 13.05 -0.53 17.47
N ARG A 205 12.97 0.11 16.29
CA ARG A 205 12.74 1.56 16.17
C ARG A 205 11.31 1.96 16.50
N LEU A 206 10.32 1.11 16.22
CA LEU A 206 8.90 1.38 16.47
C LEU A 206 8.51 1.12 17.94
N SER A 207 9.12 0.13 18.59
CA SER A 207 8.83 -0.27 19.96
C SER A 207 8.72 0.88 20.98
N PRO A 208 9.64 1.87 21.05
CA PRO A 208 9.51 2.96 21.99
C PRO A 208 8.26 3.82 21.74
N PHE A 209 7.97 4.17 20.47
CA PHE A 209 6.78 4.96 20.12
C PHE A 209 5.47 4.23 20.42
N VAL A 210 5.43 2.91 20.17
CA VAL A 210 4.26 2.09 20.50
C VAL A 210 4.06 1.99 22.00
N SER A 211 5.14 1.84 22.77
CA SER A 211 5.07 1.75 24.24
C SER A 211 4.57 3.07 24.83
N GLU A 212 5.14 4.20 24.40
CA GLU A 212 4.72 5.55 24.82
C GLU A 212 3.25 5.81 24.49
N ALA A 213 2.82 5.51 23.25
CA ALA A 213 1.43 5.68 22.84
C ALA A 213 0.48 4.77 23.63
N TYR A 214 0.89 3.53 23.93
CA TYR A 214 0.09 2.61 24.74
C TYR A 214 -0.04 3.11 26.17
N GLU A 215 1.06 3.53 26.81
CA GLU A 215 1.02 4.09 28.16
C GLU A 215 0.10 5.31 28.22
N ALA A 216 0.24 6.26 27.29
CA ALA A 216 -0.58 7.47 27.25
C ALA A 216 -2.09 7.18 27.11
N LEU A 217 -2.47 6.14 26.36
CA LEU A 217 -3.88 5.79 26.11
C LEU A 217 -4.48 4.85 27.16
N ALA A 218 -3.67 3.97 27.76
CA ALA A 218 -4.12 2.93 28.68
C ALA A 218 -4.04 3.33 30.16
N THR A 219 -3.34 4.42 30.50
CA THR A 219 -3.23 4.91 31.89
C THR A 219 -4.24 6.00 32.26
N GLU A 220 -5.09 6.45 31.34
CA GLU A 220 -6.27 7.23 31.69
C GLU A 220 -7.42 6.29 32.11
N PRO A 221 -8.04 6.49 33.30
CA PRO A 221 -9.11 5.63 33.84
C PRO A 221 -10.46 5.77 33.11
#